data_AF-A0A2U1WP40-F1
#
_entry.id   AF-A0A2U1WP40-F1
#
_cell.length_a   1.000
_cell.length_b   1.000
_cell.length_c   1.000
_cell.angle_alpha   90.00
_cell.angle_beta   90.00
_cell.angle_gamma   90.00
#
_symmetry.space_group_name_H-M   'P 1'
#
loop_
_entity.id
_entity.type
_entity.pdbx_description
1 polymer ?
#
loop_
_entity_poly.entity_id
_entity_poly.type
_entity_poly.pdbx_seq_one_letter_code
_entity_poly.pdbx_strand_id
1 'polypeptide(L)'
;MKRWMGTAVAFAAVACMLGTAESAAAVPAAGVCAASVSVVERLGCFDRLAEPDGVVLACRGVGSDLHRLDCYDRAGRAVAAVPPQEPVRSAEAAPPRERKSWRAEVNAGLMQWRLDAQTRMSVGADKAELSWRNFLGGAHATWGAEAWRDHAGYDELSLGLEYRRIELRARVDAQAPRGVAPVRDPITAAGRGEATANLLFLNAAWRKELTDDVALFAGAGIGPGRASVNLRAEVASPLLSQTVSASYDDRVWIYGAQAFAGVNVNLTDSVYLSLATRFIVSSARPFKTNLHFQGLAASTGLGVRF
;
A
#
# COMPACT_ATOMS: atom_id res chain seq x y z
N MET A 1 -18.71 -14.06 22.36
CA MET A 1 -19.09 -13.65 20.99
C MET A 1 -19.68 -12.24 21.01
N LYS A 2 -18.85 -11.20 20.79
CA LYS A 2 -19.29 -9.82 20.51
C LYS A 2 -18.05 -8.96 20.17
N ARG A 3 -18.16 -8.22 19.06
CA ARG A 3 -17.37 -7.07 18.60
C ARG A 3 -15.96 -7.32 18.01
N TRP A 4 -15.93 -7.57 16.70
CA TRP A 4 -14.89 -7.10 15.78
C TRP A 4 -15.59 -6.31 14.65
N MET A 5 -15.91 -5.05 14.93
CA MET A 5 -16.31 -4.04 13.94
C MET A 5 -15.39 -2.85 14.20
N GLY A 6 -14.30 -2.75 13.47
CA GLY A 6 -13.30 -1.71 13.72
C GLY A 6 -12.02 -1.83 12.90
N THR A 7 -12.10 -2.24 11.63
CA THR A 7 -10.91 -2.23 10.75
C THR A 7 -11.23 -1.98 9.27
N ALA A 8 -12.40 -1.42 8.96
CA ALA A 8 -12.83 -1.15 7.58
C ALA A 8 -12.63 0.32 7.12
N VAL A 9 -12.11 1.21 7.97
CA VAL A 9 -12.09 2.67 7.69
C VAL A 9 -10.81 3.14 6.99
N ALA A 10 -9.76 2.31 6.89
CA ALA A 10 -8.48 2.74 6.31
C ALA A 10 -8.40 2.66 4.77
N PHE A 11 -9.36 2.03 4.08
CA PHE A 11 -9.32 1.87 2.62
C PHE A 11 -10.11 2.95 1.83
N ALA A 12 -10.90 3.78 2.51
CA ALA A 12 -11.67 4.84 1.84
C ALA A 12 -10.86 6.13 1.59
N ALA A 13 -9.71 6.31 2.26
CA ALA A 13 -8.94 7.55 2.18
C ALA A 13 -8.06 7.68 0.92
N VAL A 14 -7.77 6.60 0.21
CA VAL A 14 -6.97 6.64 -1.04
C VAL A 14 -7.87 6.76 -2.28
N ALA A 15 -9.13 6.32 -2.20
CA ALA A 15 -10.11 6.48 -3.29
C ALA A 15 -10.70 7.90 -3.39
N CYS A 16 -10.59 8.72 -2.34
CA CYS A 16 -11.18 10.06 -2.32
C CYS A 16 -10.29 11.18 -2.92
N MET A 17 -9.06 10.87 -3.35
CA MET A 17 -8.17 11.83 -4.02
C MET A 17 -8.11 11.68 -5.56
N LEU A 18 -8.89 10.77 -6.15
CA LEU A 18 -8.95 10.55 -7.60
C LEU A 18 -10.27 11.08 -8.20
N GLY A 19 -10.68 12.27 -7.77
CA GLY A 19 -11.75 13.03 -8.40
C GLY A 19 -11.30 13.54 -9.77
N THR A 20 -11.67 12.78 -10.81
CA THR A 20 -11.88 13.18 -12.21
C THR A 20 -11.35 14.57 -12.62
N ALA A 21 -10.11 14.61 -13.08
CA ALA A 21 -9.62 15.63 -14.01
C ALA A 21 -9.37 14.95 -15.36
N GLU A 22 -10.45 14.44 -15.97
CA GLU A 22 -10.43 14.15 -17.40
C GLU A 22 -10.76 15.44 -18.13
N SER A 23 -9.86 15.80 -19.04
CA SER A 23 -9.93 16.88 -20.00
C SER A 23 -11.21 16.81 -20.83
N ALA A 24 -12.29 17.35 -20.27
CA ALA A 24 -13.36 17.90 -21.07
C ALA A 24 -12.73 19.01 -21.92
N ALA A 25 -12.69 18.82 -23.24
CA ALA A 25 -12.58 19.93 -24.17
C ALA A 25 -13.48 21.05 -23.64
N ALA A 26 -12.91 22.24 -23.42
CA ALA A 26 -13.56 23.35 -22.74
C ALA A 26 -14.90 23.69 -23.39
N VAL A 27 -15.98 23.04 -22.93
CA VAL A 27 -17.32 23.54 -23.12
C VAL A 27 -17.33 24.82 -22.29
N PRO A 28 -17.49 26.01 -22.91
CA PRO A 28 -17.38 27.25 -22.17
C PRO A 28 -18.36 27.18 -21.00
N ALA A 29 -17.85 27.33 -19.78
CA ALA A 29 -18.58 27.32 -18.52
C ALA A 29 -19.92 28.09 -18.60
N ALA A 30 -19.94 29.16 -19.39
CA ALA A 30 -21.11 29.97 -19.67
C ALA A 30 -22.29 29.19 -20.30
N GLY A 31 -22.04 28.20 -21.15
CA GLY A 31 -23.08 27.41 -21.82
C GLY A 31 -23.81 26.46 -20.86
N VAL A 32 -23.08 25.86 -19.91
CA VAL A 32 -23.66 24.92 -18.92
C VAL A 32 -24.52 25.67 -17.88
N CYS A 33 -24.08 26.85 -17.45
CA CYS A 33 -24.81 27.67 -16.47
C CYS A 33 -25.88 28.59 -17.08
N ALA A 34 -26.01 28.66 -18.42
CA ALA A 34 -27.07 29.43 -19.08
C ALA A 34 -28.44 28.72 -19.09
N ALA A 35 -28.47 27.40 -18.83
CA ALA A 35 -29.69 26.59 -18.90
C ALA A 35 -30.55 26.57 -17.61
N SER A 36 -30.08 27.17 -16.50
CA SER A 36 -30.82 27.20 -15.23
C SER A 36 -31.87 28.33 -15.17
N VAL A 37 -32.99 28.07 -14.49
CA VAL A 37 -34.24 28.86 -14.64
C VAL A 37 -34.31 30.07 -13.71
N SER A 38 -33.48 30.12 -12.65
CA SER A 38 -33.44 31.25 -11.70
C SER A 38 -32.08 31.92 -11.58
N VAL A 39 -32.07 33.22 -11.29
CA VAL A 39 -30.84 34.03 -11.11
C VAL A 39 -29.93 33.45 -10.02
N VAL A 40 -30.52 32.98 -8.93
CA VAL A 40 -29.79 32.39 -7.78
C VAL A 40 -29.10 31.08 -8.17
N GLU A 41 -29.77 30.21 -8.94
CA GLU A 41 -29.17 28.96 -9.43
C GLU A 41 -28.07 29.20 -10.45
N ARG A 42 -28.24 30.20 -11.33
CA ARG A 42 -27.23 30.59 -12.32
C ARG A 42 -25.96 31.10 -11.63
N LEU A 43 -26.09 32.01 -10.67
CA LEU A 43 -24.94 32.51 -9.89
C LEU A 43 -24.27 31.42 -9.08
N GLY A 44 -25.05 30.57 -8.41
CA GLY A 44 -24.53 29.42 -7.68
C GLY A 44 -23.84 28.38 -8.56
N CYS A 45 -24.15 28.31 -9.86
CA CYS A 45 -23.43 27.50 -10.84
C CYS A 45 -22.07 28.11 -11.18
N PHE A 46 -22.03 29.42 -11.48
CA PHE A 46 -20.78 30.15 -11.75
C PHE A 46 -19.81 30.16 -10.57
N ASP A 47 -20.33 30.20 -9.34
CA ASP A 47 -19.49 30.20 -8.14
C ASP A 47 -18.85 28.83 -7.81
N ARG A 48 -19.41 27.73 -8.37
CA ARG A 48 -18.93 26.36 -8.14
C ARG A 48 -17.94 25.84 -9.17
N LEU A 49 -17.69 26.56 -10.26
CA LEU A 49 -16.69 26.17 -11.26
C LEU A 49 -15.28 26.30 -10.66
N ALA A 50 -14.55 25.18 -10.70
CA ALA A 50 -13.36 24.93 -9.88
C ALA A 50 -12.09 25.67 -10.35
N GLU A 51 -12.04 26.11 -11.61
CA GLU A 51 -10.95 26.90 -12.14
C GLU A 51 -11.49 28.28 -12.56
N PRO A 52 -11.30 29.33 -11.74
CA PRO A 52 -11.70 30.65 -12.14
C PRO A 52 -10.72 31.16 -13.19
N ASP A 53 -11.12 31.11 -14.46
CA ASP A 53 -10.55 32.02 -15.45
C ASP A 53 -10.61 33.45 -14.88
N GLY A 54 -9.63 34.30 -15.19
CA GLY A 54 -9.54 35.66 -14.62
C GLY A 54 -10.82 36.50 -14.79
N VAL A 55 -11.65 36.14 -15.77
CA VAL A 55 -12.97 36.73 -16.03
C VAL A 55 -13.98 36.38 -14.93
N VAL A 56 -13.96 35.16 -14.39
CA VAL A 56 -14.87 34.73 -13.30
C VAL A 56 -14.55 35.48 -12.01
N LEU A 57 -13.26 35.65 -11.70
CA LEU A 57 -12.82 36.45 -10.55
C LEU A 57 -13.22 37.93 -10.67
N ALA A 58 -13.09 38.52 -11.87
CA ALA A 58 -13.51 39.89 -12.12
C ALA A 58 -15.03 40.07 -11.92
N CYS A 59 -15.85 39.13 -12.40
CA CYS A 59 -17.30 39.20 -12.24
C CYS A 59 -17.74 38.98 -10.78
N ARG A 60 -17.07 38.12 -10.00
CA ARG A 60 -17.39 37.92 -8.56
C ARG A 60 -17.29 39.20 -7.72
N GLY A 61 -16.44 40.15 -8.12
CA GLY A 61 -16.30 41.45 -7.45
C GLY A 61 -17.49 42.40 -7.64
N VAL A 62 -18.46 42.07 -8.50
CA VAL A 62 -19.62 42.92 -8.77
C VAL A 62 -20.68 42.77 -7.69
N GLY A 63 -20.92 43.83 -6.91
CA GLY A 63 -21.77 43.79 -5.72
C GLY A 63 -23.28 43.61 -5.95
N SER A 64 -23.77 43.70 -7.20
CA SER A 64 -25.17 43.44 -7.56
C SER A 64 -25.29 42.13 -8.32
N ASP A 65 -26.20 41.26 -7.90
CA ASP A 65 -26.43 39.94 -8.50
C ASP A 65 -26.88 40.02 -9.96
N LEU A 66 -27.68 41.04 -10.32
CA LEU A 66 -28.09 41.26 -11.72
C LEU A 66 -26.91 41.72 -12.60
N HIS A 67 -26.06 42.61 -12.08
CA HIS A 67 -24.86 43.06 -12.80
C HIS A 67 -23.79 41.95 -12.88
N ARG A 68 -23.71 41.10 -11.86
CA ARG A 68 -22.84 39.93 -11.85
C ARG A 68 -23.27 38.91 -12.91
N LEU A 69 -24.58 38.68 -13.05
CA LEU A 69 -25.13 37.82 -14.09
C LEU A 69 -24.87 38.38 -15.51
N ASP A 70 -25.08 39.68 -15.72
CA ASP A 70 -24.79 40.34 -17.00
C ASP A 70 -23.29 40.31 -17.34
N CYS A 71 -22.41 40.42 -16.34
CA CYS A 71 -20.97 40.24 -16.51
C CYS A 71 -20.63 38.84 -17.05
N TYR A 72 -21.21 37.79 -16.45
CA TYR A 72 -21.03 36.41 -16.92
C TYR A 72 -21.63 36.18 -18.31
N ASP A 73 -22.79 36.74 -18.61
CA ASP A 73 -23.46 36.60 -19.92
C ASP A 73 -22.65 37.26 -21.05
N ARG A 74 -22.05 38.42 -20.81
CA ARG A 74 -21.17 39.09 -21.78
C ARG A 74 -19.85 38.34 -21.98
N ALA A 75 -19.27 37.84 -20.90
CA ALA A 75 -18.06 37.01 -20.96
C ALA A 75 -18.29 35.75 -21.81
N GLY A 76 -19.42 35.05 -21.61
CA GLY A 76 -19.77 33.88 -22.39
C GLY A 76 -19.92 34.15 -23.90
N ARG A 77 -20.48 35.31 -24.26
CA ARG A 77 -20.63 35.71 -25.68
C ARG A 77 -19.30 36.06 -26.35
N ALA A 78 -18.34 36.62 -25.61
CA ALA A 78 -17.01 36.93 -26.14
C ALA A 78 -16.23 35.66 -26.51
N VAL A 79 -16.41 34.57 -25.76
CA VAL A 79 -15.79 33.27 -26.05
C VAL A 79 -16.42 32.59 -27.27
N ALA A 80 -17.73 32.80 -27.51
CA ALA A 80 -18.43 32.23 -28.66
C ALA A 80 -18.08 32.91 -30.01
N ALA A 81 -17.39 34.06 -29.98
CA ALA A 81 -16.99 34.82 -31.17
C ALA A 81 -15.59 34.43 -31.71
N VAL A 82 -14.92 33.46 -31.11
CA VAL A 82 -13.67 32.93 -31.64
C VAL A 82 -13.98 32.21 -32.96
N PRO A 83 -13.39 32.62 -34.11
CA PRO A 83 -13.64 31.97 -35.39
C PRO A 83 -13.31 30.47 -35.27
N PRO A 84 -14.07 29.59 -35.96
CA PRO A 84 -13.79 28.16 -35.94
C PRO A 84 -12.32 27.98 -36.34
N GLN A 85 -11.52 27.45 -35.41
CA GLN A 85 -10.14 27.11 -35.72
C GLN A 85 -10.18 26.13 -36.90
N GLU A 86 -9.36 26.39 -37.92
CA GLU A 86 -9.14 25.41 -39.01
C GLU A 86 -8.92 24.04 -38.37
N PRO A 87 -9.53 22.97 -38.91
CA PRO A 87 -9.33 21.63 -38.38
C PRO A 87 -7.83 21.38 -38.40
N VAL A 88 -7.22 21.42 -37.21
CA VAL A 88 -5.82 21.07 -37.02
C VAL A 88 -5.72 19.69 -37.64
N ARG A 89 -5.03 19.60 -38.79
CA ARG A 89 -4.77 18.34 -39.48
C ARG A 89 -4.33 17.38 -38.40
N SER A 90 -5.15 16.37 -38.13
CA SER A 90 -4.91 15.40 -37.08
C SER A 90 -3.48 14.96 -37.26
N ALA A 91 -2.62 15.35 -36.31
CA ALA A 91 -1.23 14.96 -36.33
C ALA A 91 -1.25 13.46 -36.52
N GLU A 92 -0.65 13.01 -37.62
CA GLU A 92 -0.61 11.60 -38.02
C GLU A 92 -0.28 10.80 -36.77
N ALA A 93 -1.28 10.05 -36.28
CA ALA A 93 -1.21 9.44 -34.97
C ALA A 93 0.05 8.60 -34.96
N ALA A 94 1.01 8.96 -34.09
CA ALA A 94 2.27 8.25 -34.01
C ALA A 94 1.96 6.75 -33.96
N PRO A 95 2.66 5.93 -34.77
CA PRO A 95 2.36 4.51 -34.85
C PRO A 95 2.32 3.93 -33.43
N PRO A 96 1.31 3.09 -33.11
CA PRO A 96 1.15 2.56 -31.76
C PRO A 96 2.45 1.85 -31.38
N ARG A 97 3.13 2.37 -30.35
CA ARG A 97 4.34 1.74 -29.82
C ARG A 97 4.01 0.29 -29.48
N GLU A 98 4.86 -0.63 -29.93
CA GLU A 98 4.72 -2.05 -29.63
C GLU A 98 4.64 -2.24 -28.11
N ARG A 99 3.47 -2.64 -27.63
CA ARG A 99 3.20 -2.79 -26.20
C ARG A 99 3.90 -4.05 -25.71
N LYS A 100 5.02 -3.87 -25.02
CA LYS A 100 5.70 -4.94 -24.28
C LYS A 100 4.74 -5.53 -23.25
N SER A 101 4.56 -6.85 -23.32
CA SER A 101 3.52 -7.54 -22.55
C SER A 101 4.07 -8.23 -21.31
N TRP A 102 5.38 -8.35 -21.18
CA TRP A 102 6.02 -9.00 -20.05
C TRP A 102 6.95 -8.05 -19.33
N ARG A 103 7.05 -8.25 -18.01
CA ARG A 103 8.04 -7.56 -17.18
C ARG A 103 8.67 -8.51 -16.19
N ALA A 104 9.92 -8.22 -15.84
CA ALA A 104 10.61 -8.81 -14.71
C ALA A 104 11.14 -7.70 -13.81
N GLU A 105 11.06 -7.86 -12.50
CA GLU A 105 11.50 -6.87 -11.51
C GLU A 105 12.24 -7.55 -10.35
N VAL A 106 13.30 -6.91 -9.87
CA VAL A 106 13.92 -7.25 -8.59
C VAL A 106 13.76 -6.06 -7.65
N ASN A 107 13.41 -6.33 -6.39
CA ASN A 107 13.23 -5.27 -5.40
C ASN A 107 13.90 -5.60 -4.06
N ALA A 108 14.28 -4.55 -3.35
CA ALA A 108 14.80 -4.60 -2.01
C ALA A 108 14.17 -3.48 -1.18
N GLY A 109 14.00 -3.72 0.11
CA GLY A 109 13.29 -2.77 0.95
C GLY A 109 13.43 -3.03 2.43
N LEU A 110 12.72 -2.21 3.19
CA LEU A 110 12.58 -2.31 4.62
C LEU A 110 11.14 -2.66 4.95
N MET A 111 10.96 -3.46 5.98
CA MET A 111 9.67 -3.94 6.42
C MET A 111 9.56 -3.88 7.93
N GLN A 112 8.48 -3.29 8.41
CA GLN A 112 8.13 -3.31 9.82
C GLN A 112 7.05 -4.34 10.05
N TRP A 113 7.20 -5.16 11.09
CA TRP A 113 6.24 -6.20 11.43
C TRP A 113 5.69 -6.03 12.83
N ARG A 114 4.41 -6.34 12.94
CA ARG A 114 3.71 -6.60 14.19
C ARG A 114 3.36 -8.08 14.23
N LEU A 115 3.83 -8.75 15.28
CA LEU A 115 3.43 -10.11 15.60
C LEU A 115 2.46 -10.05 16.79
N ASP A 116 1.24 -10.51 16.57
CA ASP A 116 0.31 -10.81 17.65
C ASP A 116 0.47 -12.29 18.00
N ALA A 117 1.10 -12.54 19.15
CA ALA A 117 1.34 -13.86 19.69
C ALA A 117 0.93 -13.86 21.15
N GLN A 118 0.03 -14.77 21.52
CA GLN A 118 -0.17 -15.17 22.90
C GLN A 118 0.28 -16.63 23.04
N THR A 119 1.58 -16.82 23.18
CA THR A 119 2.13 -18.15 23.40
C THR A 119 2.28 -18.42 24.89
N ARG A 120 1.93 -19.63 25.31
CA ARG A 120 2.27 -20.19 26.62
C ARG A 120 3.20 -21.37 26.36
N MET A 121 4.49 -21.19 26.64
CA MET A 121 5.47 -22.27 26.55
C MET A 121 5.81 -22.75 27.95
N SER A 122 5.78 -24.07 28.17
CA SER A 122 6.25 -24.71 29.39
C SER A 122 7.73 -25.05 29.24
N VAL A 123 8.61 -24.44 30.06
CA VAL A 123 10.04 -24.77 30.10
C VAL A 123 10.34 -25.62 31.33
N GLY A 124 11.09 -26.71 31.12
CA GLY A 124 11.51 -27.63 32.19
C GLY A 124 10.42 -28.60 32.68
N ALA A 125 10.79 -29.49 33.61
CA ALA A 125 9.88 -30.47 34.22
C ALA A 125 8.72 -29.81 34.99
N ASP A 126 8.94 -28.58 35.47
CA ASP A 126 8.02 -27.84 36.35
C ASP A 126 7.05 -26.91 35.60
N LYS A 127 7.01 -26.98 34.26
CA LYS A 127 6.11 -26.22 33.39
C LYS A 127 6.12 -24.70 33.64
N ALA A 128 7.29 -24.08 33.73
CA ALA A 128 7.40 -22.63 33.81
C ALA A 128 6.71 -22.00 32.57
N GLU A 129 5.64 -21.24 32.80
CA GLU A 129 4.80 -20.68 31.74
C GLU A 129 5.39 -19.35 31.26
N LEU A 130 6.02 -19.35 30.09
CA LEU A 130 6.51 -18.13 29.44
C LEU A 130 5.37 -17.53 28.63
N SER A 131 4.94 -16.32 28.99
CA SER A 131 3.98 -15.52 28.23
C SER A 131 4.69 -14.40 27.48
N TRP A 132 4.37 -14.27 26.20
CA TRP A 132 5.01 -13.35 25.26
C TRP A 132 3.95 -12.33 24.86
N ARG A 133 4.25 -11.03 24.92
CA ARG A 133 3.29 -9.98 24.51
C ARG A 133 3.96 -9.00 23.57
N ASN A 134 3.40 -8.88 22.37
CA ASN A 134 3.70 -7.88 21.33
C ASN A 134 5.17 -7.79 20.91
N PHE A 135 5.47 -8.23 19.70
CA PHE A 135 6.70 -7.82 19.03
C PHE A 135 6.40 -6.66 18.10
N LEU A 136 6.99 -5.52 18.41
CA LEU A 136 7.35 -4.55 17.38
C LEU A 136 8.75 -4.93 16.92
N GLY A 137 8.82 -5.66 15.80
CA GLY A 137 10.08 -5.88 15.13
C GLY A 137 10.63 -4.55 14.65
N GLY A 138 11.95 -4.36 14.75
CA GLY A 138 12.62 -3.23 14.09
C GLY A 138 12.43 -3.27 12.57
N ALA A 139 12.95 -2.27 11.86
CA ALA A 139 12.97 -2.33 10.40
C ALA A 139 13.80 -3.55 9.93
N HIS A 140 13.19 -4.38 9.09
CA HIS A 140 13.73 -5.64 8.61
C HIS A 140 13.96 -5.62 7.11
N ALA A 141 15.02 -6.26 6.63
CA ALA A 141 15.27 -6.34 5.20
C ALA A 141 14.25 -7.27 4.52
N THR A 142 13.79 -6.86 3.34
CA THR A 142 12.99 -7.68 2.43
C THR A 142 13.58 -7.59 1.04
N TRP A 143 13.52 -8.70 0.31
CA TRP A 143 13.98 -8.82 -1.08
C TRP A 143 12.93 -9.57 -1.88
N GLY A 144 12.77 -9.23 -3.14
CA GLY A 144 11.80 -9.88 -4.01
C GLY A 144 12.23 -9.93 -5.46
N ALA A 145 11.64 -10.88 -6.18
CA ALA A 145 11.73 -11.02 -7.61
C ALA A 145 10.32 -11.25 -8.16
N GLU A 146 9.96 -10.56 -9.22
CA GLU A 146 8.60 -10.53 -9.74
C GLU A 146 8.61 -10.70 -11.25
N ALA A 147 7.64 -11.45 -11.77
CA ALA A 147 7.35 -11.53 -13.19
C ALA A 147 5.90 -11.11 -13.40
N TRP A 148 5.65 -10.26 -14.39
CA TRP A 148 4.34 -9.71 -14.69
C TRP A 148 3.99 -9.96 -16.15
N ARG A 149 2.72 -10.25 -16.39
CA ARG A 149 2.06 -10.18 -17.69
C ARG A 149 1.11 -9.00 -17.67
N ASP A 150 1.41 -8.00 -18.48
CA ASP A 150 0.59 -6.81 -18.68
C ASP A 150 -0.54 -7.09 -19.67
N HIS A 151 -1.57 -6.26 -19.62
CA HIS A 151 -2.75 -6.35 -20.48
C HIS A 151 -3.44 -7.72 -20.44
N ALA A 152 -3.56 -8.31 -19.24
CA ALA A 152 -4.11 -9.64 -19.03
C ALA A 152 -5.64 -9.62 -19.15
N GLY A 153 -6.16 -9.48 -20.38
CA GLY A 153 -7.59 -9.42 -20.69
C GLY A 153 -8.19 -8.01 -20.63
N TYR A 154 -7.53 -7.07 -19.96
CA TYR A 154 -7.89 -5.64 -19.92
C TYR A 154 -6.64 -4.78 -20.00
N ASP A 155 -6.72 -3.59 -20.61
CA ASP A 155 -5.57 -2.71 -20.82
C ASP A 155 -4.83 -2.35 -19.52
N GLU A 156 -5.55 -2.17 -18.42
CA GLU A 156 -4.93 -1.74 -17.15
C GLU A 156 -4.67 -2.89 -16.19
N LEU A 157 -5.01 -4.13 -16.55
CA LEU A 157 -4.85 -5.30 -15.69
C LEU A 157 -3.52 -6.00 -15.95
N SER A 158 -2.73 -6.17 -14.90
CA SER A 158 -1.51 -6.97 -14.90
C SER A 158 -1.66 -8.14 -13.93
N LEU A 159 -1.23 -9.33 -14.35
CA LEU A 159 -1.13 -10.51 -13.49
C LEU A 159 0.35 -10.80 -13.24
N GLY A 160 0.70 -11.19 -12.02
CA GLY A 160 2.10 -11.40 -11.68
C GLY A 160 2.33 -12.56 -10.73
N LEU A 161 3.55 -13.08 -10.78
CA LEU A 161 4.10 -14.01 -9.82
C LEU A 161 5.24 -13.30 -9.09
N GLU A 162 5.20 -13.31 -7.76
CA GLU A 162 6.20 -12.66 -6.93
C GLU A 162 6.78 -13.63 -5.92
N TYR A 163 8.10 -13.77 -5.92
CA TYR A 163 8.84 -14.38 -4.83
C TYR A 163 9.33 -13.29 -3.88
N ARG A 164 9.09 -13.46 -2.58
CA ARG A 164 9.52 -12.52 -1.55
C ARG A 164 10.17 -13.23 -0.37
N ARG A 165 11.37 -12.80 -0.01
CA ARG A 165 12.08 -13.23 1.20
C ARG A 165 12.10 -12.09 2.22
N ILE A 166 11.69 -12.41 3.44
CA ILE A 166 11.59 -11.50 4.57
C ILE A 166 12.46 -12.05 5.70
N GLU A 167 13.35 -11.21 6.25
CA GLU A 167 14.22 -11.58 7.36
C GLU A 167 13.83 -10.81 8.62
N LEU A 168 13.20 -11.52 9.56
CA LEU A 168 12.74 -10.99 10.83
C LEU A 168 13.75 -11.28 11.93
N ARG A 169 14.14 -10.26 12.67
CA ARG A 169 14.96 -10.40 13.88
C ARG A 169 14.28 -9.68 15.03
N ALA A 170 13.72 -10.44 15.95
CA ALA A 170 13.03 -9.90 17.10
C ALA A 170 13.81 -10.21 18.38
N ARG A 171 13.91 -9.22 19.26
CA ARG A 171 14.25 -9.50 20.66
C ARG A 171 12.98 -9.88 21.38
N VAL A 172 13.08 -10.87 22.26
CA VAL A 172 11.97 -11.29 23.07
C VAL A 172 12.34 -11.06 24.52
N ASP A 173 11.56 -10.24 25.20
CA ASP A 173 11.61 -10.18 26.65
C ASP A 173 10.48 -11.06 27.19
N ALA A 174 10.85 -12.16 27.85
CA ALA A 174 9.90 -13.09 28.46
C ALA A 174 9.98 -12.97 29.98
N GLN A 175 8.94 -12.42 30.60
CA GLN A 175 8.85 -12.43 32.06
C GLN A 175 8.13 -13.70 32.50
N ALA A 176 8.79 -14.55 33.29
CA ALA A 176 8.14 -15.69 33.92
C ALA A 176 7.44 -15.19 35.20
N PRO A 177 6.10 -15.16 35.27
CA PRO A 177 5.37 -14.53 36.39
C PRO A 177 5.43 -15.34 37.69
N ARG A 178 5.94 -16.57 37.67
CA ARG A 178 6.12 -17.40 38.87
C ARG A 178 7.48 -18.07 38.81
N GLY A 179 8.31 -17.83 39.83
CA GLY A 179 9.52 -18.61 40.05
C GLY A 179 9.18 -20.10 40.20
N VAL A 180 10.12 -20.95 39.77
CA VAL A 180 10.03 -22.40 39.98
C VAL A 180 10.20 -22.65 41.48
N ALA A 181 9.29 -23.35 42.14
CA ALA A 181 9.44 -23.70 43.56
C ALA A 181 10.81 -24.41 43.76
N PRO A 182 11.66 -23.95 44.69
CA PRO A 182 11.38 -23.16 45.89
C PRO A 182 11.50 -21.63 45.74
N VAL A 183 11.78 -21.13 44.54
CA VAL A 183 12.06 -19.72 44.26
C VAL A 183 10.76 -18.95 44.09
N ARG A 184 10.49 -18.01 45.00
CA ARG A 184 9.34 -17.10 44.90
C ARG A 184 9.64 -15.84 44.09
N ASP A 185 10.92 -15.62 43.75
CA ASP A 185 11.34 -14.45 42.98
C ASP A 185 11.03 -14.62 41.49
N PRO A 186 10.61 -13.55 40.79
CA PRO A 186 10.37 -13.59 39.36
C PRO A 186 11.68 -13.90 38.62
N ILE A 187 11.67 -14.94 37.79
CA ILE A 187 12.78 -15.26 36.91
C ILE A 187 12.62 -14.40 35.64
N THR A 188 13.57 -13.50 35.41
CA THR A 188 13.69 -12.81 34.13
C THR A 188 14.31 -13.75 33.10
N ALA A 189 13.55 -14.07 32.05
CA ALA A 189 14.06 -14.79 30.90
C ALA A 189 14.26 -13.81 29.74
N ALA A 190 15.45 -13.79 29.17
CA ALA A 190 15.73 -13.02 27.96
C ALA A 190 15.75 -13.98 26.78
N GLY A 191 15.10 -13.60 25.69
CA GLY A 191 15.02 -14.39 24.47
C GLY A 191 15.44 -13.59 23.25
N ARG A 192 15.93 -14.29 22.23
CA ARG A 192 16.11 -13.76 20.89
C ARG A 192 15.39 -14.69 19.92
N GLY A 193 14.58 -14.10 19.05
CA GLY A 193 13.86 -14.82 18.02
C GLY A 193 14.29 -14.32 16.65
N GLU A 194 14.71 -15.23 15.80
CA GLU A 194 14.94 -14.95 14.39
C GLU A 194 13.92 -15.74 13.58
N ALA A 195 13.27 -15.09 12.62
CA ALA A 195 12.36 -15.75 11.71
C ALA A 195 12.69 -15.34 10.28
N THR A 196 12.67 -16.30 9.36
CA THR A 196 12.81 -16.02 7.92
C THR A 196 11.58 -16.56 7.23
N ALA A 197 10.96 -15.76 6.38
CA ALA A 197 9.81 -16.17 5.58
C ALA A 197 10.13 -16.03 4.09
N ASN A 198 9.84 -17.08 3.32
CA ASN A 198 9.90 -17.07 1.86
C ASN A 198 8.47 -17.30 1.34
N LEU A 199 7.91 -16.33 0.65
CA LEU A 199 6.54 -16.31 0.15
C LEU A 199 6.53 -16.28 -1.38
N LEU A 200 5.55 -16.95 -1.96
CA LEU A 200 5.27 -16.90 -3.38
C LEU A 200 3.84 -16.39 -3.57
N PHE A 201 3.69 -15.19 -4.12
CA PHE A 201 2.40 -14.54 -4.33
C PHE A 201 1.97 -14.64 -5.79
N LEU A 202 0.70 -14.99 -6.00
CA LEU A 202 -0.02 -14.68 -7.22
C LEU A 202 -0.70 -13.32 -7.04
N ASN A 203 -0.34 -12.37 -7.89
CA ASN A 203 -0.77 -10.98 -7.80
C ASN A 203 -1.66 -10.60 -8.98
N ALA A 204 -2.58 -9.68 -8.72
CA ALA A 204 -3.28 -8.89 -9.72
C ALA A 204 -3.09 -7.41 -9.39
N ALA A 205 -2.79 -6.61 -10.41
CA ALA A 205 -2.54 -5.19 -10.27
C ALA A 205 -3.29 -4.41 -11.34
N TRP A 206 -3.91 -3.33 -10.94
CA TRP A 206 -4.31 -2.24 -11.82
C TRP A 206 -3.11 -1.32 -12.05
N ARG A 207 -2.85 -0.96 -13.31
CA ARG A 207 -1.73 -0.10 -13.71
C ARG A 207 -2.19 0.93 -14.72
N LYS A 208 -1.83 2.19 -14.46
CA LYS A 208 -2.19 3.32 -15.31
C LYS A 208 -0.97 4.18 -15.58
N GLU A 209 -0.65 4.33 -16.85
CA GLU A 209 0.35 5.29 -17.32
C GLU A 209 -0.25 6.70 -17.13
N LEU A 210 0.43 7.55 -16.35
CA LEU A 210 0.06 8.96 -16.17
C LEU A 210 0.74 9.84 -17.21
N THR A 211 1.99 9.53 -17.50
CA THR A 211 2.83 10.17 -18.53
C THR A 211 3.66 9.09 -19.22
N ASP A 212 4.41 9.46 -20.26
CA ASP A 212 5.36 8.53 -20.92
C ASP A 212 6.44 8.00 -19.96
N ASP A 213 6.70 8.72 -18.85
CA ASP A 213 7.75 8.41 -17.90
C ASP A 213 7.24 7.83 -16.58
N VAL A 214 5.95 7.96 -16.26
CA VAL A 214 5.42 7.65 -14.92
C VAL A 214 4.15 6.82 -15.00
N ALA A 215 4.15 5.67 -14.34
CA ALA A 215 2.99 4.81 -14.18
C ALA A 215 2.62 4.63 -12.70
N LEU A 216 1.34 4.70 -12.37
CA LEU A 216 0.83 4.27 -11.06
C LEU A 216 0.41 2.81 -11.11
N PHE A 217 0.53 2.14 -9.97
CA PHE A 217 -0.05 0.81 -9.80
C PHE A 217 -0.61 0.59 -8.40
N ALA A 218 -1.64 -0.24 -8.33
CA ALA A 218 -2.21 -0.74 -7.09
C ALA A 218 -2.74 -2.15 -7.30
N GLY A 219 -2.64 -3.01 -6.30
CA GLY A 219 -3.03 -4.41 -6.45
C GLY A 219 -3.05 -5.19 -5.15
N ALA A 220 -3.34 -6.47 -5.31
CA ALA A 220 -3.38 -7.42 -4.22
C ALA A 220 -2.93 -8.80 -4.70
N GLY A 221 -2.56 -9.65 -3.75
CA GLY A 221 -2.18 -11.01 -4.05
C GLY A 221 -2.31 -11.93 -2.86
N ILE A 222 -2.28 -13.23 -3.15
CA ILE A 222 -2.34 -14.30 -2.17
C ILE A 222 -1.29 -15.34 -2.50
N GLY A 223 -0.78 -16.02 -1.48
CA GLY A 223 0.38 -16.87 -1.68
C GLY A 223 0.70 -17.81 -0.53
N PRO A 224 1.17 -19.04 -0.83
CA PRO A 224 1.82 -19.88 0.16
C PRO A 224 3.28 -19.48 0.36
N GLY A 225 3.88 -19.99 1.43
CA GLY A 225 5.30 -19.83 1.70
C GLY A 225 5.81 -20.76 2.80
N ARG A 226 7.10 -20.66 3.07
CA ARG A 226 7.78 -21.37 4.16
C ARG A 226 8.36 -20.35 5.13
N ALA A 227 8.08 -20.53 6.41
CA ALA A 227 8.76 -19.82 7.48
C ALA A 227 9.69 -20.76 8.26
N SER A 228 10.86 -20.26 8.63
CA SER A 228 11.74 -20.87 9.63
C SER A 228 11.77 -19.94 10.83
N VAL A 229 11.60 -20.47 12.03
CA VAL A 229 11.64 -19.71 13.28
C VAL A 229 12.66 -20.35 14.20
N ASN A 230 13.69 -19.58 14.58
CA ASN A 230 14.68 -19.96 15.57
C ASN A 230 14.47 -19.10 16.83
N LEU A 231 14.12 -19.73 17.94
CA LEU A 231 14.01 -19.09 19.24
C LEU A 231 15.16 -19.56 20.12
N ARG A 232 15.91 -18.62 20.69
CA ARG A 232 16.89 -18.87 21.75
C ARG A 232 16.41 -18.18 23.00
N ALA A 233 16.22 -18.94 24.07
CA ALA A 233 15.88 -18.42 25.39
C ALA A 233 17.03 -18.69 26.35
N GLU A 234 17.43 -17.67 27.09
CA GLU A 234 18.40 -17.73 28.17
C GLU A 234 17.68 -17.44 29.49
N VAL A 235 17.76 -18.39 30.41
CA VAL A 235 17.19 -18.27 31.75
C VAL A 235 18.36 -18.18 32.72
N ALA A 236 18.53 -17.00 33.31
CA ALA A 236 19.48 -16.81 34.41
C ALA A 236 18.82 -17.27 35.71
N SER A 237 19.36 -18.32 36.33
CA SER A 237 18.92 -18.74 37.66
C SER A 237 19.84 -18.13 38.72
N PRO A 238 19.34 -17.21 39.56
CA PRO A 238 20.15 -16.62 40.62
C PRO A 238 20.62 -17.66 41.65
N LEU A 239 19.93 -18.79 41.81
CA LEU A 239 20.32 -19.84 42.76
C LEU A 239 21.44 -20.76 42.26
N LEU A 240 21.51 -21.00 40.96
CA LEU A 240 22.52 -21.89 40.40
C LEU A 240 23.78 -21.14 39.95
N SER A 241 23.75 -19.80 39.97
CA SER A 241 24.75 -18.94 39.29
C SER A 241 25.04 -19.42 37.86
N GLN A 242 24.04 -20.04 37.22
CA GLN A 242 24.14 -20.67 35.91
C GLN A 242 23.06 -20.08 35.00
N THR A 243 23.46 -19.90 33.75
CA THR A 243 22.55 -19.54 32.65
C THR A 243 22.22 -20.83 31.90
N VAL A 244 20.95 -21.19 31.86
CA VAL A 244 20.47 -22.31 31.04
C VAL A 244 19.96 -21.73 29.73
N SER A 245 20.49 -22.23 28.61
CA SER A 245 20.02 -21.85 27.28
C SER A 245 19.19 -22.97 26.67
N ALA A 246 18.10 -22.59 26.01
CA ALA A 246 17.27 -23.49 25.20
C ALA A 246 17.13 -22.90 23.79
N SER A 247 17.32 -23.75 22.77
CA SER A 247 17.10 -23.37 21.38
C SER A 247 15.98 -24.22 20.78
N TYR A 248 15.07 -23.57 20.09
CA TYR A 248 13.96 -24.17 19.38
C TYR A 248 14.01 -23.72 17.92
N ASP A 249 14.00 -24.68 17.00
CA ASP A 249 13.90 -24.44 15.55
C ASP A 249 12.65 -25.14 15.03
N ASP A 250 11.85 -24.43 14.24
CA ASP A 250 10.68 -24.98 13.57
C ASP A 250 10.54 -24.41 12.16
N ARG A 251 10.06 -25.25 11.24
CA ARG A 251 9.79 -24.90 9.85
C ARG A 251 8.36 -25.21 9.51
N VAL A 252 7.60 -24.16 9.20
CA VAL A 252 6.16 -24.25 8.97
C VAL A 252 5.77 -23.68 7.63
N TRP A 253 4.66 -24.19 7.10
CA TRP A 253 3.97 -23.54 6.00
C TRP A 253 3.26 -22.29 6.50
N ILE A 254 3.30 -21.24 5.68
CA ILE A 254 2.60 -19.99 5.91
C ILE A 254 1.74 -19.67 4.70
N TYR A 255 0.62 -19.01 4.95
CA TYR A 255 -0.24 -18.47 3.92
C TYR A 255 -0.38 -16.99 4.15
N GLY A 256 -0.16 -16.22 3.09
CA GLY A 256 -0.18 -14.77 3.12
C GLY A 256 -1.18 -14.19 2.13
N ALA A 257 -1.67 -13.01 2.47
CA ALA A 257 -2.30 -12.09 1.55
C ALA A 257 -1.54 -10.76 1.62
N GLN A 258 -1.51 -10.04 0.50
CA GLN A 258 -0.90 -8.73 0.44
C GLN A 258 -1.75 -7.75 -0.35
N ALA A 259 -1.64 -6.48 0.02
CA ALA A 259 -2.08 -5.34 -0.78
C ALA A 259 -0.86 -4.45 -1.04
N PHE A 260 -0.76 -3.87 -2.22
CA PHE A 260 0.38 -3.06 -2.61
C PHE A 260 -0.03 -1.90 -3.50
N ALA A 261 0.75 -0.83 -3.46
CA ALA A 261 0.61 0.31 -4.34
C ALA A 261 1.97 1.00 -4.53
N GLY A 262 2.13 1.69 -5.66
CA GLY A 262 3.40 2.32 -5.98
C GLY A 262 3.41 3.08 -7.29
N VAL A 263 4.62 3.48 -7.67
CA VAL A 263 4.93 4.26 -8.87
C VAL A 263 6.08 3.59 -9.60
N ASN A 264 5.98 3.48 -10.91
CA ASN A 264 7.07 3.15 -11.81
C ASN A 264 7.55 4.41 -12.52
N VAL A 265 8.86 4.61 -12.60
CA VAL A 265 9.51 5.68 -13.36
C VAL A 265 10.34 5.06 -14.47
N ASN A 266 10.00 5.34 -15.72
CA ASN A 266 10.70 4.83 -16.88
C ASN A 266 12.05 5.53 -17.01
N LEU A 267 13.13 4.74 -17.07
CA LEU A 267 14.48 5.24 -17.32
C LEU A 267 14.82 5.14 -18.81
N THR A 268 14.23 4.14 -19.49
CA THR A 268 14.27 3.91 -20.93
C THR A 268 12.96 3.23 -21.36
N ASP A 269 12.79 2.96 -22.66
CA ASP A 269 11.65 2.19 -23.17
C ASP A 269 11.56 0.75 -22.61
N SER A 270 12.65 0.22 -22.05
CA SER A 270 12.71 -1.14 -21.51
C SER A 270 12.91 -1.16 -20.00
N VAL A 271 13.58 -0.18 -19.42
CA VAL A 271 14.02 -0.23 -18.01
C VAL A 271 13.25 0.80 -17.20
N TYR A 272 12.79 0.40 -16.02
CA TYR A 272 12.10 1.29 -15.08
C TYR A 272 12.55 1.08 -13.65
N LEU A 273 12.46 2.15 -12.85
CA LEU A 273 12.60 2.13 -11.40
C LEU A 273 11.20 2.01 -10.77
N SER A 274 11.06 1.21 -9.72
CA SER A 274 9.80 0.97 -9.02
C SER A 274 9.93 1.43 -7.57
N LEU A 275 8.95 2.19 -7.08
CA LEU A 275 8.81 2.56 -5.68
C LEU A 275 7.47 2.04 -5.19
N ALA A 276 7.48 1.18 -4.17
CA ALA A 276 6.28 0.45 -3.77
C ALA A 276 6.16 0.32 -2.26
N THR A 277 4.92 0.41 -1.78
CA THR A 277 4.54 0.07 -0.41
C THR A 277 3.66 -1.17 -0.44
N ARG A 278 3.87 -2.10 0.51
CA ARG A 278 3.10 -3.34 0.63
C ARG A 278 2.64 -3.56 2.06
N PHE A 279 1.38 -3.91 2.24
CA PHE A 279 0.85 -4.42 3.48
C PHE A 279 0.65 -5.93 3.35
N ILE A 280 1.31 -6.71 4.19
CA ILE A 280 1.31 -8.17 4.15
C ILE A 280 0.70 -8.69 5.44
N VAL A 281 -0.27 -9.59 5.31
CA VAL A 281 -0.82 -10.37 6.41
C VAL A 281 -0.51 -11.83 6.18
N SER A 282 -0.04 -12.54 7.21
CA SER A 282 0.17 -13.97 7.12
C SER A 282 -0.13 -14.67 8.43
N SER A 283 -0.39 -15.97 8.33
CA SER A 283 -0.59 -16.82 9.49
C SER A 283 0.31 -18.05 9.43
N ALA A 284 0.82 -18.44 10.59
CA ALA A 284 1.67 -19.60 10.76
C ALA A 284 1.32 -20.33 12.06
N ARG A 285 1.70 -21.61 12.16
CA ARG A 285 1.54 -22.41 13.38
C ARG A 285 2.85 -23.01 13.92
N PRO A 286 3.92 -22.22 14.13
CA PRO A 286 5.14 -22.75 14.72
C PRO A 286 4.90 -23.16 16.17
N PHE A 287 5.55 -24.24 16.61
CA PHE A 287 5.44 -24.76 17.97
C PHE A 287 4.00 -24.98 18.44
N LYS A 288 3.11 -25.39 17.52
CA LYS A 288 1.66 -25.58 17.76
C LYS A 288 0.93 -24.32 18.22
N THR A 289 1.49 -23.15 17.96
CA THR A 289 0.92 -21.85 18.37
C THR A 289 0.49 -21.06 17.16
N ASN A 290 -0.75 -20.54 17.17
CA ASN A 290 -1.21 -19.64 16.12
C ASN A 290 -0.48 -18.30 16.22
N LEU A 291 0.26 -17.98 15.17
CA LEU A 291 0.92 -16.69 15.02
C LEU A 291 0.29 -15.94 13.85
N HIS A 292 -0.08 -14.69 14.11
CA HIS A 292 -0.58 -13.77 13.10
C HIS A 292 0.45 -12.65 12.89
N PHE A 293 0.95 -12.56 11.67
CA PHE A 293 1.92 -11.57 11.26
C PHE A 293 1.23 -10.52 10.40
N GLN A 294 1.48 -9.26 10.73
CA GLN A 294 1.08 -8.12 9.92
C GLN A 294 2.31 -7.27 9.70
N GLY A 295 2.55 -6.79 8.49
CA GLY A 295 3.67 -5.92 8.25
C GLY A 295 3.49 -4.97 7.08
N LEU A 296 4.20 -3.85 7.18
CA LEU A 296 4.24 -2.80 6.18
C LEU A 296 5.66 -2.73 5.62
N ALA A 297 5.81 -2.89 4.32
CA ALA A 297 7.06 -2.81 3.60
C ALA A 297 7.10 -1.58 2.71
N ALA A 298 8.25 -0.93 2.63
CA ALA A 298 8.59 0.03 1.58
C ALA A 298 9.80 -0.53 0.82
N SER A 299 9.73 -0.54 -0.52
CA SER A 299 10.77 -1.11 -1.37
C SER A 299 11.04 -0.24 -2.58
N THR A 300 12.29 -0.28 -3.04
CA THR A 300 12.69 0.17 -4.36
C THR A 300 13.03 -1.05 -5.22
N GLY A 301 12.76 -0.98 -6.52
CA GLY A 301 13.01 -2.05 -7.47
C GLY A 301 13.50 -1.55 -8.81
N LEU A 302 14.18 -2.43 -9.53
CA LEU A 302 14.58 -2.22 -10.92
C LEU A 302 13.90 -3.28 -11.77
N GLY A 303 13.20 -2.85 -12.82
CA GLY A 303 12.48 -3.74 -13.70
C GLY A 303 12.79 -3.52 -15.17
N VAL A 304 12.52 -4.58 -15.95
CA VAL A 304 12.69 -4.62 -17.40
C VAL A 304 11.40 -5.08 -18.05
N ARG A 305 10.98 -4.39 -19.12
CA ARG A 305 9.87 -4.74 -20.01
C ARG A 305 10.40 -5.43 -21.28
N PHE A 306 9.70 -6.44 -21.76
CA PHE A 306 10.00 -7.16 -23.00
C PHE A 306 8.76 -7.82 -23.63
#